data_AF-A0A292S4T1-F1
#
_entry.id   AF-A0A292S4T1-F1
#
_cell.length_a   1.000
_cell.length_b   1.000
_cell.length_c   1.000
_cell.angle_alpha   90.00
_cell.angle_beta   90.00
_cell.angle_gamma   90.00
#
_symmetry.space_group_name_H-M   'P 1'
#
loop_
_entity.id
_entity.type
_entity.pdbx_description
1 polymer ?
#
loop_
_entity_poly.entity_id
_entity_poly.type
_entity_poly.pdbx_seq_one_letter_code
_entity_poly.pdbx_strand_id
1 'polypeptide(L)'
;MIPLFSPTAARCDEEKFPLYEMEFLKINNIKGNLVTPFALGSYATYKLYPDILIFMDGRYEEVYNDEEFKVLKQYDLVDKNWKDIFTKYPTDILMPYKESGTYTILKQEPDWVHIFDGRICGIFVKKGKENFSYFEPEYDMNYYRKTMFKHGDFTND
;
A
#
# COMPACT_ATOMS: atom_id res chain seq x y z
N MET A 1 14.13 -10.75 33.33
CA MET A 1 12.70 -11.01 33.10
C MET A 1 12.46 -10.75 31.63
N ILE A 2 12.39 -11.80 30.80
CA ILE A 2 11.94 -11.64 29.41
C ILE A 2 10.51 -11.12 29.54
N PRO A 3 10.14 -10.00 28.92
CA PRO A 3 8.77 -9.54 29.00
C PRO A 3 7.88 -10.69 28.52
N LEU A 4 6.84 -11.05 29.29
CA LEU A 4 5.75 -11.94 28.86
C LEU A 4 4.89 -11.26 27.78
N PHE A 5 5.54 -10.61 26.80
CA PHE A 5 4.94 -10.03 25.61
C PHE A 5 5.15 -10.91 24.39
N SER A 6 5.55 -12.18 24.55
CA SER A 6 5.39 -13.16 23.47
C SER A 6 3.89 -13.42 23.34
N PRO A 7 3.23 -12.95 22.29
CA PRO A 7 1.80 -13.14 22.21
C PRO A 7 1.57 -14.59 21.75
N THR A 8 0.65 -15.28 22.41
CA THR A 8 0.14 -16.60 21.97
C THR A 8 -0.49 -16.57 20.58
N ALA A 9 -0.65 -15.38 19.97
CA ALA A 9 -1.05 -15.18 18.59
C ALA A 9 -0.38 -13.92 18.01
N ALA A 10 -0.12 -13.94 16.71
CA ALA A 10 0.25 -12.77 15.93
C ALA A 10 -0.61 -11.54 16.27
N ARG A 11 0.03 -10.45 16.71
CA ARG A 11 -0.62 -9.15 16.91
C ARG A 11 -0.31 -8.27 15.72
N CYS A 12 -1.32 -8.03 14.88
CA CYS A 12 -1.32 -6.89 13.98
C CYS A 12 -2.55 -6.06 14.31
N ASP A 13 -2.34 -4.76 14.44
CA ASP A 13 -3.37 -3.79 14.75
C ASP A 13 -4.01 -3.33 13.44
N GLU A 14 -5.22 -3.80 13.18
CA GLU A 14 -5.98 -3.52 11.95
C GLU A 14 -6.33 -2.02 11.78
N GLU A 15 -6.21 -1.22 12.84
CA GLU A 15 -6.38 0.23 12.76
C GLU A 15 -5.09 0.97 12.38
N LYS A 16 -3.94 0.29 12.41
CA LYS A 16 -2.62 0.88 12.13
C LYS A 16 -1.95 0.33 10.88
N PHE A 17 -2.29 -0.90 10.48
CA PHE A 17 -1.68 -1.57 9.34
C PHE A 17 -2.70 -1.85 8.24
N PRO A 18 -2.29 -1.76 6.95
CA PRO A 18 -3.18 -1.83 5.80
C PRO A 18 -3.53 -3.29 5.46
N LEU A 19 -4.09 -4.05 6.41
CA LEU A 19 -4.32 -5.49 6.24
C LEU A 19 -5.19 -5.79 5.02
N TYR A 20 -6.33 -5.10 4.94
CA TYR A 20 -7.35 -5.31 3.94
C TYR A 20 -6.93 -4.77 2.59
N GLU A 21 -6.19 -3.67 2.55
CA GLU A 21 -5.62 -3.10 1.33
C GLU A 21 -4.57 -4.04 0.73
N MET A 22 -3.69 -4.63 1.56
CA MET A 22 -2.72 -5.62 1.07
C MET A 22 -3.43 -6.89 0.55
N GLU A 23 -4.46 -7.35 1.25
CA GLU A 23 -5.25 -8.50 0.82
C GLU A 23 -5.98 -8.23 -0.49
N PHE A 24 -6.66 -7.10 -0.60
CA PHE A 24 -7.34 -6.65 -1.82
C PHE A 24 -6.40 -6.68 -3.03
N LEU A 25 -5.19 -6.12 -2.89
CA LEU A 25 -4.19 -6.13 -3.97
C LEU A 25 -3.81 -7.57 -4.39
N LYS A 26 -3.67 -8.46 -3.41
CA LYS A 26 -3.27 -9.86 -3.64
C LYS A 26 -4.36 -10.71 -4.26
N ILE A 27 -5.58 -10.70 -3.70
CA ILE A 27 -6.69 -11.55 -4.19
C ILE A 27 -7.15 -11.15 -5.59
N ASN A 28 -6.90 -9.89 -5.97
CA ASN A 28 -7.16 -9.37 -7.31
C ASN A 28 -5.96 -9.46 -8.26
N ASN A 29 -4.85 -10.09 -7.84
CA ASN A 29 -3.62 -10.27 -8.63
C ASN A 29 -3.12 -8.96 -9.28
N ILE A 30 -3.21 -7.86 -8.54
CA ILE A 30 -2.74 -6.54 -8.99
C ILE A 30 -1.21 -6.54 -8.93
N LYS A 31 -0.57 -6.00 -9.97
CA LYS A 31 0.89 -5.89 -10.08
C LYS A 31 1.32 -4.49 -10.47
N GLY A 32 2.55 -4.13 -10.12
CA GLY A 32 3.17 -2.86 -10.54
C GLY A 32 3.86 -2.13 -9.39
N ASN A 33 4.05 -0.83 -9.56
CA ASN A 33 4.74 -0.01 -8.57
C ASN A 33 3.75 0.81 -7.73
N LEU A 34 3.89 0.72 -6.41
CA LEU A 34 2.99 1.25 -5.40
C LEU A 34 3.64 2.39 -4.62
N VAL A 35 2.95 3.53 -4.56
CA VAL A 35 3.24 4.58 -3.57
C VAL A 35 2.37 4.33 -2.35
N THR A 36 3.02 4.03 -1.23
CA THR A 36 2.39 3.90 0.09
C THR A 36 2.67 5.14 0.93
N PRO A 37 1.90 5.38 2.01
CA PRO A 37 2.33 6.30 3.04
C PRO A 37 3.65 5.79 3.63
N PHE A 38 4.56 6.71 3.95
CA PHE A 38 5.94 6.39 4.34
C PHE A 38 6.04 5.30 5.42
N ALA A 39 5.21 5.37 6.47
CA ALA A 39 5.22 4.43 7.59
C ALA A 39 4.77 3.00 7.23
N LEU A 40 4.10 2.81 6.09
CA LEU A 40 3.52 1.52 5.69
C LEU A 40 4.37 0.76 4.66
N GLY A 41 5.42 1.40 4.10
CA GLY A 41 6.21 0.84 3.00
C GLY A 41 6.86 -0.50 3.32
N SER A 42 7.47 -0.68 4.50
CA SER A 42 8.08 -1.96 4.87
C SER A 42 7.04 -3.07 5.04
N TYR A 43 5.85 -2.74 5.56
CA TYR A 43 4.77 -3.72 5.70
C TYR A 43 4.21 -4.13 4.33
N ALA A 44 4.02 -3.16 3.43
CA ALA A 44 3.59 -3.44 2.07
C ALA A 44 4.60 -4.30 1.32
N THR A 45 5.90 -3.98 1.44
CA THR A 45 6.99 -4.78 0.86
C THR A 45 6.95 -6.22 1.36
N TYR A 46 6.82 -6.40 2.68
CA TYR A 46 6.71 -7.72 3.30
C TYR A 46 5.55 -8.52 2.70
N LYS A 47 4.38 -7.93 2.48
CA LYS A 47 3.20 -8.67 2.03
C LYS A 47 3.09 -8.87 0.53
N LEU A 48 3.64 -7.96 -0.28
CA LEU A 48 3.32 -7.88 -1.71
C LEU A 48 4.48 -8.20 -2.66
N TYR A 49 5.72 -8.27 -2.18
CA TYR A 49 6.83 -8.71 -3.03
C TYR A 49 6.64 -10.17 -3.47
N PRO A 50 6.93 -10.53 -4.74
CA PRO A 50 7.55 -9.73 -5.81
C PRO A 50 6.58 -8.98 -6.73
N ASP A 51 5.28 -9.19 -6.62
CA ASP A 51 4.30 -8.71 -7.60
C ASP A 51 4.09 -7.19 -7.55
N ILE A 52 4.27 -6.58 -6.38
CA ILE A 52 4.20 -5.13 -6.19
C ILE A 52 5.47 -4.62 -5.52
N LEU A 53 6.10 -3.64 -6.16
CA LEU A 53 7.28 -2.94 -5.64
C LEU A 53 6.85 -1.60 -5.06
N ILE A 54 7.43 -1.21 -3.92
CA ILE A 54 7.12 0.06 -3.27
C ILE A 54 8.02 1.19 -3.77
N PHE A 55 7.53 2.42 -3.66
CA PHE A 55 8.34 3.61 -3.91
C PHE A 55 9.43 3.81 -2.84
N MET A 56 9.09 3.69 -1.56
CA MET A 56 10.00 3.96 -0.44
C MET A 56 9.54 3.28 0.86
N ASP A 57 10.48 2.98 1.75
CA ASP A 57 10.21 2.59 3.13
C ASP A 57 11.17 3.24 4.14
N GLY A 58 11.12 2.78 5.39
CA GLY A 58 11.89 3.34 6.50
C GLY A 58 13.42 3.27 6.36
N ARG A 59 13.96 2.60 5.33
CA ARG A 59 15.40 2.59 5.02
C ARG A 59 15.84 3.81 4.19
N TYR A 60 14.98 4.82 4.06
CA TYR A 60 15.21 6.03 3.25
C TYR A 60 16.56 6.72 3.50
N GLU A 61 17.08 6.70 4.74
CA GLU A 61 18.37 7.34 5.07
C GLU A 61 19.59 6.57 4.52
N GLU A 62 19.43 5.29 4.19
CA GLU A 62 20.54 4.39 3.86
C GLU A 62 20.56 3.95 2.40
N VAL A 63 19.39 3.89 1.74
CA VAL A 63 19.27 3.24 0.40
C VAL A 63 18.50 4.06 -0.64
N TYR A 64 18.11 5.30 -0.33
CA TYR A 64 17.40 6.20 -1.25
C TYR A 64 18.12 7.56 -1.32
N ASN A 65 17.91 8.33 -2.38
CA ASN A 65 18.45 9.68 -2.44
C ASN A 65 17.45 10.69 -1.84
N ASP A 66 17.97 11.86 -1.47
CA ASP A 66 17.18 12.96 -0.89
C ASP A 66 16.02 13.40 -1.80
N GLU A 67 16.20 13.31 -3.12
CA GLU A 67 15.17 13.73 -4.07
C GLU A 67 13.95 12.79 -4.05
N GLU A 68 14.11 11.47 -3.95
CA GLU A 68 12.98 10.56 -3.84
C GLU A 68 12.18 10.81 -2.55
N PHE A 69 12.87 11.05 -1.42
CA PHE A 69 12.21 11.37 -0.16
C PHE A 69 11.43 12.69 -0.26
N LYS A 70 12.03 13.70 -0.88
CA LYS A 70 11.39 14.99 -1.12
C LYS A 70 10.15 14.85 -2.00
N VAL A 71 10.20 14.04 -3.05
CA VAL A 71 9.04 13.80 -3.94
C VAL A 71 7.90 13.11 -3.18
N LEU A 72 8.20 12.09 -2.37
CA LEU A 72 7.18 11.44 -1.52
C LEU A 72 6.55 12.44 -0.54
N LYS A 73 7.37 13.27 0.12
CA LYS A 73 6.88 14.32 1.02
C LYS A 73 5.98 15.31 0.31
N GLN A 74 6.33 15.74 -0.91
CA GLN A 74 5.50 16.65 -1.70
C GLN A 74 4.16 16.01 -2.09
N TYR A 75 4.16 14.71 -2.40
CA TYR A 75 2.95 13.94 -2.65
C TYR A 75 2.04 13.84 -1.41
N ASP A 76 2.60 13.47 -0.25
CA ASP A 76 1.84 13.32 1.00
C ASP A 76 1.24 14.65 1.50
N LEU A 77 1.93 15.76 1.25
CA LEU A 77 1.50 17.10 1.65
C LEU A 77 0.69 17.85 0.60
N VAL A 78 0.50 17.28 -0.60
CA VAL A 78 -0.16 17.96 -1.73
C VAL A 78 0.50 19.31 -2.05
N ASP A 79 1.84 19.33 -2.08
CA ASP A 79 2.60 20.54 -2.40
C ASP A 79 2.62 20.80 -3.92
N LYS A 80 3.18 21.93 -4.36
CA LYS A 80 3.21 22.39 -5.77
C LYS A 80 3.57 21.30 -6.80
N ASN A 81 4.48 20.39 -6.44
CA ASN A 81 4.99 19.35 -7.33
C ASN A 81 4.50 17.94 -6.97
N TRP A 82 3.40 17.80 -6.22
CA TRP A 82 2.91 16.51 -5.72
C TRP A 82 2.70 15.44 -6.82
N LYS A 83 2.40 15.87 -8.06
CA LYS A 83 2.24 14.96 -9.22
C LYS A 83 3.54 14.31 -9.69
N ASP A 84 4.70 14.85 -9.30
CA ASP A 84 6.02 14.32 -9.68
C ASP A 84 6.18 12.85 -9.33
N ILE A 85 5.54 12.38 -8.25
CA ILE A 85 5.58 10.97 -7.83
C ILE A 85 5.06 10.01 -8.91
N PHE A 86 4.19 10.46 -9.82
CA PHE A 86 3.62 9.61 -10.87
C PHE A 86 3.83 10.12 -12.29
N THR A 87 4.38 11.32 -12.46
CA THR A 87 4.81 11.84 -13.77
C THR A 87 6.30 11.58 -14.02
N LYS A 88 7.15 11.53 -12.98
CA LYS A 88 8.60 11.29 -13.11
C LYS A 88 9.02 9.86 -12.76
N TYR A 89 8.22 9.15 -11.97
CA TYR A 89 8.51 7.78 -11.54
C TYR A 89 7.47 6.82 -12.13
N PRO A 90 7.84 5.53 -12.34
CA PRO A 90 6.97 4.55 -12.97
C PRO A 90 5.88 4.06 -12.02
N THR A 91 4.98 4.94 -11.56
CA THR A 91 3.95 4.62 -10.57
C THR A 91 2.70 4.07 -11.22
N ASP A 92 2.17 2.97 -10.70
CA ASP A 92 0.96 2.30 -11.20
C ASP A 92 -0.19 2.35 -10.21
N ILE A 93 0.13 2.34 -8.92
CA ILE A 93 -0.81 2.24 -7.81
C ILE A 93 -0.49 3.34 -6.79
N LEU A 94 -1.52 4.06 -6.34
CA LEU A 94 -1.42 5.05 -5.28
C LEU A 94 -2.29 4.59 -4.10
N MET A 95 -1.72 4.60 -2.90
CA MET A 95 -2.42 4.19 -1.68
C MET A 95 -2.32 5.27 -0.59
N PRO A 96 -2.98 6.43 -0.73
CA PRO A 96 -2.97 7.46 0.31
C PRO A 96 -3.81 7.06 1.52
N TYR A 97 -3.50 7.63 2.70
CA TYR A 97 -4.40 7.57 3.86
C TYR A 97 -5.74 8.22 3.53
N LYS A 98 -6.85 7.63 3.99
CA LYS A 98 -8.22 8.14 3.70
C LYS A 98 -8.44 9.57 4.19
N GLU A 99 -7.83 9.91 5.32
CA GLU A 99 -7.94 11.23 5.95
C GLU A 99 -6.99 12.28 5.34
N SER A 100 -6.13 11.88 4.39
CA SER A 100 -5.16 12.80 3.78
C SER A 100 -5.79 13.74 2.75
N GLY A 101 -5.15 14.89 2.55
CA GLY A 101 -5.46 15.78 1.42
C GLY A 101 -5.26 15.06 0.08
N THR A 102 -4.24 14.20 -0.01
CA THR A 102 -3.91 13.43 -1.21
C THR A 102 -5.02 12.48 -1.64
N TYR A 103 -5.69 11.81 -0.69
CA TYR A 103 -6.88 11.01 -1.00
C TYR A 103 -8.02 11.87 -1.57
N THR A 104 -8.21 13.07 -1.02
CA THR A 104 -9.28 13.98 -1.46
C THR A 104 -9.06 14.49 -2.88
N ILE A 105 -7.84 14.92 -3.22
CA ILE A 105 -7.53 15.40 -4.57
C ILE A 105 -7.49 14.26 -5.59
N LEU A 106 -7.04 13.05 -5.22
CA LEU A 106 -6.94 11.93 -6.15
C LEU A 106 -8.31 11.48 -6.66
N LYS A 107 -9.36 11.62 -5.84
CA LYS A 107 -10.75 11.41 -6.29
C LYS A 107 -11.19 12.38 -7.40
N GLN A 108 -10.49 13.50 -7.56
CA GLN A 108 -10.77 14.53 -8.58
C GLN A 108 -9.78 14.44 -9.75
N GLU A 109 -8.72 13.65 -9.64
CA GLU A 109 -7.74 13.50 -10.71
C GLU A 109 -8.28 12.60 -11.84
N PRO A 110 -8.32 13.10 -13.10
CA PRO A 110 -8.98 12.39 -14.19
C PRO A 110 -8.26 11.11 -14.64
N ASP A 111 -6.97 10.99 -14.33
CA ASP A 111 -6.11 9.88 -14.75
C ASP A 111 -6.04 8.75 -13.71
N TRP A 112 -6.69 8.92 -12.56
CA TRP A 112 -6.66 7.98 -11.44
C TRP A 112 -8.07 7.50 -11.10
N VAL A 113 -8.23 6.18 -11.00
CA VAL A 113 -9.51 5.53 -10.69
C VAL A 113 -9.41 4.94 -9.30
N HIS A 114 -10.35 5.32 -8.42
CA HIS A 114 -10.48 4.73 -7.09
C HIS A 114 -11.11 3.33 -7.21
N ILE A 115 -10.38 2.29 -6.81
CA ILE A 115 -10.81 0.90 -6.98
C ILE A 115 -11.10 0.16 -5.68
N PHE A 116 -10.64 0.68 -4.54
CA PHE A 116 -10.89 0.10 -3.22
C PHE A 116 -10.84 1.17 -2.14
N ASP A 117 -11.88 1.21 -1.29
CA ASP A 117 -11.94 2.07 -0.12
C ASP A 117 -11.66 1.24 1.14
N GLY A 118 -10.38 1.04 1.45
CA GLY A 118 -9.97 0.21 2.59
C GLY A 118 -10.30 0.83 3.95
N ARG A 119 -9.72 0.26 5.01
CA ARG A 119 -9.96 0.75 6.38
C ARG A 119 -9.13 1.99 6.68
N ILE A 120 -7.86 1.98 6.31
CA ILE A 120 -6.92 3.08 6.59
C ILE A 120 -6.50 3.83 5.33
N CYS A 121 -6.50 3.17 4.18
CA CYS A 121 -6.08 3.75 2.90
C CYS A 121 -7.11 3.47 1.79
N GLY A 122 -7.16 4.36 0.81
CA GLY A 122 -7.81 4.08 -0.47
C GLY A 122 -6.78 3.57 -1.47
N ILE A 123 -7.21 2.80 -2.47
CA ILE A 123 -6.35 2.35 -3.57
C ILE A 123 -6.84 2.96 -4.88
N PHE A 124 -5.90 3.58 -5.59
CA PHE A 124 -6.12 4.16 -6.90
C PHE A 124 -5.18 3.50 -7.91
N VAL A 125 -5.67 3.29 -9.13
CA VAL A 125 -4.87 2.82 -10.27
C VAL A 125 -5.00 3.79 -11.42
N LYS A 126 -4.01 3.77 -12.33
CA LYS A 126 -4.10 4.53 -13.58
C LYS A 126 -5.34 4.12 -14.37
N LYS A 127 -6.05 5.10 -14.91
CA LYS A 127 -7.19 4.88 -15.79
C LYS A 127 -6.81 3.99 -16.97
N GLY A 128 -7.67 3.03 -17.27
CA GLY A 128 -7.44 1.96 -18.26
C GLY A 128 -6.69 0.74 -17.71
N LYS A 129 -6.25 0.76 -16.44
CA LYS A 129 -5.69 -0.42 -15.74
C LYS A 129 -6.66 -1.05 -14.75
N GLU A 130 -7.84 -0.46 -14.56
CA GLU A 130 -8.86 -1.04 -13.71
C GLU A 130 -9.47 -2.32 -14.30
N ASN A 131 -9.77 -3.29 -13.44
CA ASN A 131 -10.57 -4.45 -13.79
C ASN A 131 -12.07 -4.11 -13.82
N PHE A 132 -12.85 -4.89 -14.56
CA PHE A 132 -14.31 -4.76 -14.59
C PHE A 132 -14.96 -5.01 -13.22
N SER A 133 -14.38 -5.91 -12.43
CA SER A 133 -14.82 -6.22 -11.07
C SER A 133 -13.63 -6.62 -10.21
N TYR A 134 -13.79 -6.45 -8.89
CA TYR A 134 -12.82 -6.85 -7.89
C TYR A 134 -13.45 -7.76 -6.85
N PHE A 135 -12.64 -8.64 -6.27
CA PHE A 135 -12.96 -9.38 -5.06
C PHE A 135 -12.69 -8.49 -3.84
N GLU A 136 -13.62 -8.52 -2.89
CA GLU A 136 -13.49 -7.86 -1.59
C GLU A 136 -12.78 -8.79 -0.59
N PRO A 137 -11.87 -8.28 0.24
CA PRO A 137 -11.25 -9.06 1.30
C PRO A 137 -12.25 -9.40 2.42
N GLU A 138 -11.97 -10.45 3.19
CA GLU A 138 -12.70 -10.72 4.42
C GLU A 138 -12.25 -9.74 5.51
N TYR A 139 -13.19 -9.07 6.19
CA TYR A 139 -12.90 -8.09 7.24
C TYR A 139 -12.64 -8.77 8.59
N ASP A 140 -11.74 -9.75 8.60
CA ASP A 140 -11.31 -10.46 9.80
C ASP A 140 -9.79 -10.71 9.85
N MET A 141 -9.31 -11.13 11.02
CA MET A 141 -7.89 -11.39 11.26
C MET A 141 -7.43 -12.78 10.80
N ASN A 142 -8.33 -13.63 10.29
CA ASN A 142 -8.00 -14.99 9.88
C ASN A 142 -7.11 -15.00 8.65
N TYR A 143 -7.35 -14.10 7.69
CA TYR A 143 -6.45 -13.93 6.54
C TYR A 143 -5.03 -13.62 7.01
N TYR A 144 -4.86 -12.62 7.86
CA TYR A 144 -3.54 -12.23 8.36
C TYR A 144 -2.85 -13.38 9.11
N ARG A 145 -3.57 -14.10 9.98
CA ARG A 145 -3.02 -15.24 10.72
C ARG A 145 -2.59 -16.38 9.80
N LYS A 146 -3.39 -16.71 8.78
CA LYS A 146 -3.09 -17.77 7.81
C LYS A 146 -1.96 -17.41 6.85
N THR A 147 -1.82 -16.12 6.53
CA THR A 147 -0.91 -15.65 5.48
C THR A 147 0.29 -14.87 6.01
N MET A 148 0.47 -14.75 7.33
CA MET A 148 1.56 -13.99 7.95
C MET A 148 2.87 -14.26 7.21
N PHE A 149 3.36 -15.50 7.25
CA PHE A 149 4.62 -15.91 6.61
C PHE A 149 4.45 -16.43 5.17
N LYS A 150 3.27 -16.27 4.56
CA LYS A 150 3.02 -16.72 3.18
C LYS A 150 3.22 -15.57 2.20
N HIS A 151 4.18 -15.75 1.29
CA HIS A 151 4.51 -14.85 0.18
C HIS A 151 4.33 -15.59 -1.15
N GLY A 152 3.59 -15.02 -2.11
CA GLY A 152 3.42 -15.60 -3.45
C GLY A 152 2.46 -16.80 -3.58
N ASP A 153 2.36 -17.32 -4.82
CA ASP A 153 1.31 -18.16 -5.43
C ASP A 153 0.72 -19.27 -4.54
N PHE A 154 -0.60 -19.24 -4.33
CA PHE A 154 -1.38 -20.16 -3.46
C PHE A 154 -1.82 -21.46 -4.16
N THR A 155 -1.27 -21.73 -5.35
CA THR A 155 -1.68 -22.88 -6.17
C THR A 155 -0.99 -24.19 -5.80
N ASN A 156 -0.07 -24.21 -4.83
CA ASN A 156 0.76 -25.37 -4.50
C ASN A 156 0.80 -25.78 -3.01
N ASP A 157 -0.16 -25.36 -2.19
CA ASP A 157 -0.30 -25.85 -0.79
C ASP A 157 -1.49 -26.80 -0.63
#